data_AF-A0A0M2Z969-F1
#
_entry.id   AF-A0A0M2Z969-F1
#
_cell.length_a   1.000
_cell.length_b   1.000
_cell.length_c   1.000
_cell.angle_alpha   90.00
_cell.angle_beta   90.00
_cell.angle_gamma   90.00
#
_symmetry.space_group_name_H-M   'P 1'
#
loop_
_entity.id
_entity.type
_entity.pdbx_description
1 polymer ?
#
loop_
_entity_poly.entity_id
_entity_poly.type
_entity_poly.pdbx_seq_one_letter_code
_entity_poly.pdbx_strand_id
1 'polypeptide(L)'
;MKAALLVIAFIAAALVSPVTAQADTPYGNFELRIDGRYDFHTWLWVISRCDGQCVTVQAVPQPIAKAFPYRGTAQLADGRYTLTVDVPDGLRCGNVYYGPVIPTRDVYSWDATTRSGTLESSFAVGCDGAPGGTFTYPFKLVRL
;
A
#
# COMPACT_ATOMS: atom_id res chain seq x y z
N MET A 1 -59.24 -46.77 -0.50
CA MET A 1 -58.13 -46.53 0.45
C MET A 1 -57.45 -45.23 0.03
N LYS A 2 -57.46 -44.25 0.94
CA LYS A 2 -56.87 -42.91 0.78
C LYS A 2 -55.35 -43.02 0.91
N ALA A 3 -54.60 -42.36 0.03
CA ALA A 3 -53.34 -41.70 0.39
C ALA A 3 -52.92 -40.77 -0.76
N ALA A 4 -53.28 -39.50 -0.61
CA ALA A 4 -52.64 -38.40 -1.32
C ALA A 4 -51.26 -38.19 -0.71
N LEU A 5 -50.23 -38.02 -1.53
CA LEU A 5 -48.92 -37.52 -1.11
C LEU A 5 -48.64 -36.24 -1.91
N LEU A 6 -49.04 -35.12 -1.32
CA LEU A 6 -48.52 -33.80 -1.65
C LEU A 6 -47.09 -33.72 -1.11
N VAL A 7 -46.12 -33.59 -2.00
CA VAL A 7 -44.77 -33.14 -1.62
C VAL A 7 -44.73 -31.63 -1.85
N ILE A 8 -44.72 -30.88 -0.74
CA ILE A 8 -44.54 -29.42 -0.74
C ILE A 8 -43.05 -29.14 -0.98
N ALA A 9 -42.72 -28.53 -2.11
CA ALA A 9 -41.38 -28.02 -2.39
C ALA A 9 -41.15 -26.74 -1.58
N PHE A 10 -40.24 -26.80 -0.60
CA PHE A 10 -39.74 -25.62 0.11
C PHE A 10 -38.70 -24.91 -0.78
N ILE A 11 -39.10 -23.84 -1.47
CA ILE A 11 -38.15 -22.94 -2.14
C ILE A 11 -37.70 -21.91 -1.10
N ALA A 12 -36.55 -22.14 -0.47
CA ALA A 12 -35.88 -21.13 0.34
C ALA A 12 -35.14 -20.16 -0.59
N ALA A 13 -35.84 -19.12 -1.06
CA ALA A 13 -35.21 -18.00 -1.74
C ALA A 13 -34.46 -17.16 -0.69
N ALA A 14 -33.19 -17.48 -0.43
CA ALA A 14 -32.31 -16.62 0.34
C ALA A 14 -32.03 -15.35 -0.48
N LEU A 15 -32.74 -14.26 -0.17
CA LEU A 15 -32.39 -12.92 -0.62
C LEU A 15 -31.06 -12.53 0.05
N VAL A 16 -29.95 -12.86 -0.61
CA VAL A 16 -28.64 -12.30 -0.26
C VAL A 16 -28.71 -10.83 -0.65
N SER A 17 -29.09 -9.97 0.30
CA SER A 17 -28.96 -8.53 0.13
C SER A 17 -27.48 -8.24 -0.11
N PRO A 18 -27.10 -7.47 -1.14
CA PRO A 18 -25.71 -7.05 -1.27
C PRO A 18 -25.35 -6.26 0.00
N VAL A 19 -24.31 -6.71 0.69
CA VAL A 19 -23.67 -5.91 1.73
C VAL A 19 -23.16 -4.64 1.04
N THR A 20 -23.93 -3.55 1.12
CA THR A 20 -23.42 -2.21 0.81
C THR A 20 -22.63 -1.73 2.02
N ALA A 21 -21.52 -2.39 2.30
CA ALA A 21 -20.60 -1.98 3.36
C ALA A 21 -19.70 -0.85 2.86
N GLN A 22 -19.98 0.32 3.43
CA GLN A 22 -19.17 1.52 3.59
C GLN A 22 -18.62 2.20 2.33
N ALA A 23 -18.88 3.51 2.27
CA ALA A 23 -18.11 4.47 1.50
C ALA A 23 -16.64 4.42 1.97
N ASP A 24 -15.89 3.44 1.47
CA ASP A 24 -14.48 3.33 1.74
C ASP A 24 -13.77 4.41 0.93
N THR A 25 -13.41 5.51 1.58
CA THR A 25 -12.79 6.63 0.89
C THR A 25 -11.32 6.31 0.62
N PRO A 26 -10.72 6.83 -0.45
CA PRO A 26 -9.27 6.71 -0.64
C PRO A 26 -8.47 7.52 0.40
N TYR A 27 -9.14 8.29 1.27
CA TYR A 27 -8.54 9.20 2.23
C TYR A 27 -8.51 8.61 3.65
N GLY A 28 -7.61 9.16 4.47
CA GLY A 28 -7.44 8.78 5.87
C GLY A 28 -6.01 8.38 6.20
N ASN A 29 -5.84 7.78 7.37
CA ASN A 29 -4.55 7.29 7.85
C ASN A 29 -4.44 5.79 7.59
N PHE A 30 -3.31 5.38 7.03
CA PHE A 30 -3.05 4.00 6.69
C PHE A 30 -1.68 3.58 7.19
N GLU A 31 -1.56 2.37 7.70
CA GLU A 31 -0.28 1.71 7.88
C GLU A 31 0.20 1.20 6.52
N LEU A 32 1.41 1.57 6.11
CA LEU A 32 2.10 1.02 4.96
C LEU A 32 2.85 -0.26 5.38
N ARG A 33 2.30 -1.42 5.00
CA ARG A 33 2.93 -2.72 5.25
C ARG A 33 3.67 -3.19 4.02
N ILE A 34 4.99 -3.05 4.01
CA ILE A 34 5.87 -3.54 2.94
C ILE A 34 6.46 -4.88 3.38
N ASP A 35 6.30 -5.90 2.55
CA ASP A 35 6.84 -7.23 2.85
C ASP A 35 8.27 -7.37 2.32
N GLY A 36 9.19 -7.83 3.17
CA GLY A 36 10.55 -8.20 2.78
C GLY A 36 11.54 -7.04 2.60
N ARG A 37 11.12 -5.78 2.77
CA ARG A 37 12.06 -4.65 2.78
C ARG A 37 12.90 -4.69 4.06
N TYR A 38 14.21 -4.62 3.91
CA TYR A 38 15.13 -4.56 5.03
C TYR A 38 15.12 -3.16 5.65
N ASP A 39 14.17 -2.93 6.55
CA ASP A 39 14.05 -1.73 7.36
C ASP A 39 13.42 -2.08 8.72
N PHE A 40 13.70 -1.28 9.75
CA PHE A 40 13.00 -1.36 11.04
C PHE A 40 11.96 -0.26 11.22
N HIS A 41 11.95 0.72 10.32
CA HIS A 41 10.90 1.73 10.26
C HIS A 41 9.70 1.19 9.51
N THR A 42 8.52 1.52 10.02
CA THR A 42 7.28 1.48 9.25
C THR A 42 6.86 2.91 8.92
N TRP A 43 5.94 3.08 7.97
CA TRP A 43 5.39 4.40 7.66
C TRP A 43 3.88 4.39 7.83
N LEU A 44 3.37 5.48 8.39
CA LEU A 44 1.97 5.84 8.29
C LEU A 44 1.79 6.75 7.09
N TRP A 45 0.86 6.41 6.21
CA TRP A 45 0.44 7.27 5.11
C TRP A 45 -0.81 8.03 5.50
N VAL A 46 -0.69 9.34 5.58
CA VAL A 46 -1.81 10.27 5.67
C VAL A 46 -2.20 10.64 4.24
N ILE A 47 -3.34 10.12 3.78
CA ILE A 47 -3.82 10.30 2.42
C ILE A 47 -4.97 11.31 2.41
N SER A 48 -4.82 12.35 1.59
CA SER A 48 -5.76 13.45 1.45
C SER A 48 -6.08 13.75 -0.02
N ARG A 49 -7.09 14.58 -0.26
CA ARG A 49 -7.52 14.97 -1.60
C ARG A 49 -6.50 15.90 -2.27
N CYS A 50 -6.42 15.83 -3.58
CA CYS A 50 -5.81 16.84 -4.45
C CYS A 50 -6.87 17.39 -5.43
N ASP A 51 -6.53 18.40 -6.22
CA ASP A 51 -7.37 18.82 -7.34
C ASP A 51 -7.16 17.90 -8.55
N GLY A 52 -8.18 17.11 -8.89
CA GLY A 52 -8.15 16.19 -10.04
C GLY A 52 -8.27 14.71 -9.66
N GLN A 53 -7.76 13.84 -10.52
CA GLN A 53 -7.73 12.38 -10.30
C GLN A 53 -6.42 11.99 -9.61
N CYS A 54 -6.28 12.35 -8.34
CA CYS A 54 -5.10 12.01 -7.55
C CYS A 54 -5.40 11.97 -6.04
N VAL A 55 -4.39 11.61 -5.26
CA VAL A 55 -4.33 11.83 -3.82
C VAL A 55 -2.99 12.45 -3.42
N THR A 56 -2.97 13.19 -2.32
CA THR A 56 -1.72 13.63 -1.69
C THR A 56 -1.39 12.67 -0.55
N VAL A 57 -0.19 12.11 -0.57
CA VAL A 57 0.33 11.20 0.45
C VAL A 57 1.38 11.92 1.27
N GLN A 58 1.25 11.89 2.59
CA GLN A 58 2.32 12.25 3.52
C GLN A 58 2.71 11.02 4.32
N ALA A 59 3.97 10.62 4.24
CA ALA A 59 4.51 9.50 4.97
C ALA A 59 5.17 9.97 6.27
N VAL A 60 4.70 9.42 7.37
CA VAL A 60 5.18 9.70 8.72
C VAL A 60 5.86 8.44 9.24
N PRO A 61 7.18 8.45 9.45
CA PRO A 61 7.89 7.26 9.90
C PRO A 61 7.56 6.90 11.35
N GLN A 62 7.55 5.61 11.67
CA GLN A 62 7.30 5.04 12.99
C GLN A 62 8.33 3.93 13.28
N PRO A 63 9.22 4.08 14.27
CA PRO A 63 9.58 5.34 14.94
C PRO A 63 10.22 6.35 13.96
N ILE A 64 10.52 7.59 14.40
CA ILE A 64 11.26 8.52 13.52
C ILE A 64 12.72 8.08 13.34
N ALA A 65 13.48 7.80 14.39
CA ALA A 65 14.82 7.15 14.37
C ALA A 65 15.75 7.35 13.12
N LYS A 66 15.85 8.59 12.60
CA LYS A 66 16.57 8.98 11.36
C LYS A 66 15.90 8.59 10.03
N ALA A 67 14.71 8.01 10.06
CA ALA A 67 13.89 7.84 8.88
C ALA A 67 13.51 9.16 8.24
N PHE A 68 13.50 9.17 6.91
CA PHE A 68 13.09 10.34 6.15
C PHE A 68 11.55 10.38 5.97
N PRO A 69 10.88 11.46 6.41
CA PRO A 69 9.50 11.69 6.02
C PRO A 69 9.45 12.18 4.56
N TYR A 70 8.45 11.73 3.81
CA TYR A 70 8.25 12.17 2.42
C TYR A 70 6.80 12.55 2.15
N ARG A 71 6.60 13.35 1.11
CA ARG A 71 5.28 13.73 0.61
C ARG A 71 5.29 13.72 -0.91
N GLY A 72 4.18 13.33 -1.51
CA GLY A 72 3.98 13.46 -2.95
C GLY A 72 2.53 13.32 -3.36
N THR A 73 2.27 13.58 -4.63
CA THR A 73 0.96 13.42 -5.24
C THR A 73 0.94 12.13 -6.05
N ALA A 74 0.03 11.23 -5.71
CA ALA A 74 -0.17 9.99 -6.43
C ALA A 74 -1.28 10.16 -7.47
N GLN A 75 -0.95 9.97 -8.74
CA GLN A 75 -1.91 10.11 -9.84
C GLN A 75 -2.74 8.85 -9.98
N LEU A 76 -4.05 8.99 -10.22
CA LEU A 76 -4.97 7.89 -10.48
C LEU A 76 -5.14 7.69 -11.99
N ALA A 77 -4.83 6.50 -12.47
CA ALA A 77 -5.11 6.07 -13.84
C ALA A 77 -5.51 4.58 -13.82
N ASP A 78 -6.54 4.23 -14.57
CA ASP A 78 -6.99 2.83 -14.74
C ASP A 78 -7.22 2.08 -13.43
N GLY A 79 -7.78 2.76 -12.42
CA GLY A 79 -8.04 2.19 -11.10
C GLY A 79 -6.81 1.99 -10.21
N ARG A 80 -5.63 2.47 -10.64
CA ARG A 80 -4.39 2.42 -9.87
C ARG A 80 -3.82 3.80 -9.58
N TYR A 81 -3.36 3.98 -8.35
CA TYR A 81 -2.56 5.13 -7.98
C TYR A 81 -1.09 4.85 -8.21
N THR A 82 -0.35 5.86 -8.65
CA THR A 82 1.11 5.82 -8.78
C THR A 82 1.74 7.04 -8.11
N LEU A 83 2.61 6.79 -7.14
CA LEU A 83 3.38 7.80 -6.39
C LEU A 83 4.86 7.59 -6.64
N THR A 84 5.57 8.66 -7.01
CA THR A 84 7.04 8.66 -7.11
C THR A 84 7.63 9.63 -6.11
N VAL A 85 8.59 9.17 -5.31
CA VAL A 85 9.29 9.98 -4.30
C VAL A 85 10.77 9.63 -4.29
N ASP A 86 11.62 10.60 -3.98
CA ASP A 86 13.04 10.36 -3.70
C ASP A 86 13.21 10.19 -2.18
N VAL A 87 13.83 9.10 -1.76
CA VAL A 87 13.97 8.70 -0.34
C VAL A 87 15.46 8.63 -0.01
N PRO A 88 16.04 9.68 0.61
CA PRO A 88 17.48 9.76 0.88
C PRO A 88 18.06 8.63 1.74
N ASP A 89 17.23 7.96 2.53
CA ASP A 89 17.59 6.85 3.39
C ASP A 89 17.00 5.49 2.94
N GLY A 90 16.63 5.38 1.66
CA GLY A 90 15.75 4.32 1.17
C GLY A 90 16.35 2.92 1.16
N LEU A 91 17.64 2.76 0.84
CA LEU A 91 18.33 1.49 0.93
C LEU A 91 19.30 1.52 2.13
N ARG A 92 19.10 0.59 3.07
CA ARG A 92 19.91 0.46 4.28
C ARG A 92 20.91 -0.69 4.12
N CYS A 93 22.17 -0.41 4.43
CA CYS A 93 23.28 -1.33 4.23
C CYS A 93 23.90 -1.75 5.56
N GLY A 94 24.27 -3.03 5.69
CA GLY A 94 24.86 -3.57 6.91
C GLY A 94 23.92 -3.45 8.11
N ASN A 95 24.35 -2.78 9.18
CA ASN A 95 23.49 -2.55 10.33
C ASN A 95 22.36 -1.57 9.97
N VAL A 96 21.10 -2.01 10.07
CA VAL A 96 19.94 -1.20 9.67
C VAL A 96 19.82 0.18 10.36
N TYR A 97 20.36 0.34 11.57
CA TYR A 97 20.25 1.57 12.36
C TYR A 97 21.48 2.50 12.21
N TYR A 98 22.69 1.91 12.19
CA TYR A 98 23.96 2.65 12.21
C TYR A 98 24.75 2.59 10.91
N GLY A 99 24.36 1.70 10.00
CA GLY A 99 25.03 1.48 8.73
C GLY A 99 24.76 2.59 7.71
N PRO A 100 25.49 2.58 6.59
CA PRO A 100 25.29 3.54 5.54
C PRO A 100 23.90 3.39 4.91
N VAL A 101 23.38 4.51 4.41
CA VAL A 101 22.16 4.56 3.64
C VAL A 101 22.45 5.06 2.24
N ILE A 102 21.67 4.58 1.28
CA ILE A 102 21.78 4.92 -0.12
C ILE A 102 20.44 5.53 -0.55
N PRO A 103 20.46 6.73 -1.17
CA PRO A 103 19.25 7.33 -1.71
C PRO A 103 18.60 6.45 -2.77
N THR A 104 17.28 6.33 -2.68
CA THR A 104 16.47 5.63 -3.68
C THR A 104 15.48 6.57 -4.35
N ARG A 105 15.06 6.18 -5.55
CA ARG A 105 13.83 6.68 -6.16
C ARG A 105 12.79 5.57 -6.07
N ASP A 106 11.77 5.83 -5.26
CA ASP A 106 10.72 4.87 -4.94
C ASP A 106 9.48 5.17 -5.78
N VAL A 107 9.00 4.16 -6.50
CA VAL A 107 7.75 4.19 -7.25
C VAL A 107 6.78 3.21 -6.60
N TYR A 108 5.72 3.74 -5.99
CA TYR A 108 4.63 2.96 -5.43
C TYR A 108 3.48 2.91 -6.43
N SER A 109 2.98 1.72 -6.75
CA SER A 109 1.74 1.56 -7.51
C SER A 109 0.76 0.63 -6.81
N TRP A 110 -0.45 1.08 -6.52
CA TRP A 110 -1.47 0.28 -5.83
C TRP A 110 -2.86 0.41 -6.45
N ASP A 111 -3.62 -0.66 -6.32
CA ASP A 111 -5.03 -0.70 -6.72
C ASP A 111 -5.90 0.14 -5.75
N ALA A 112 -6.76 0.99 -6.31
CA ALA A 112 -7.56 1.94 -5.56
C ALA A 112 -8.61 1.28 -4.65
N THR A 113 -9.01 0.05 -4.96
CA THR A 113 -10.08 -0.67 -4.24
C THR A 113 -9.50 -1.58 -3.16
N THR A 114 -8.54 -2.42 -3.54
CA THR A 114 -7.93 -3.45 -2.69
C THR A 114 -6.77 -2.93 -1.85
N ARG A 115 -6.23 -1.74 -2.19
CA ARG A 115 -5.08 -1.11 -1.52
C ARG A 115 -3.81 -1.96 -1.48
N SER A 116 -3.73 -2.95 -2.37
CA SER A 116 -2.56 -3.81 -2.54
C SER A 116 -1.74 -3.30 -3.72
N GLY A 117 -0.42 -3.31 -3.57
CA GLY A 117 0.48 -2.69 -4.53
C GLY A 117 1.90 -3.23 -4.49
N THR A 118 2.74 -2.59 -5.28
CA THR A 118 4.18 -2.86 -5.38
C THR A 118 4.96 -1.57 -5.23
N LEU A 119 6.04 -1.63 -4.46
CA LEU A 119 7.08 -0.62 -4.37
C LEU A 119 8.25 -1.08 -5.24
N GLU A 120 8.63 -0.29 -6.22
CA GLU A 120 9.90 -0.40 -6.93
C GLU A 120 10.86 0.66 -6.37
N SER A 121 11.96 0.23 -5.76
CA SER A 121 12.95 1.09 -5.12
C SER A 121 14.27 1.01 -5.89
N SER A 122 14.58 2.06 -6.65
CA SER A 122 15.74 2.13 -7.54
C SER A 122 16.88 2.95 -6.94
N PHE A 123 18.12 2.51 -7.09
CA PHE A 123 19.32 3.16 -6.58
C PHE A 123 20.46 3.10 -7.60
N ALA A 124 21.27 4.15 -7.66
CA ALA A 124 22.35 4.27 -8.65
C ALA A 124 23.59 3.42 -8.30
N VAL A 125 23.82 3.18 -7.00
CA VAL A 125 24.92 2.38 -6.46
C VAL A 125 24.35 1.55 -5.31
N GLY A 126 24.76 0.29 -5.18
CA GLY A 126 24.34 -0.60 -4.10
C GLY A 126 25.28 -0.54 -2.88
N CYS A 127 24.96 -1.34 -1.87
CA CYS A 127 25.78 -1.46 -0.66
C CYS A 127 27.23 -1.84 -1.00
N ASP A 128 28.18 -1.29 -0.25
CA ASP A 128 29.63 -1.56 -0.39
C ASP A 128 30.18 -1.31 -1.81
N GLY A 129 29.54 -0.40 -2.57
CA GLY A 129 29.94 -0.06 -3.94
C GLY A 129 29.48 -1.05 -5.00
N ALA A 130 28.57 -1.96 -4.67
CA ALA A 130 27.93 -2.83 -5.65
C ALA A 130 27.23 -2.02 -6.76
N PRO A 131 26.97 -2.60 -7.95
CA PRO A 131 26.19 -1.94 -8.98
C PRO A 131 24.80 -1.48 -8.50
N GLY A 132 24.29 -0.41 -9.10
CA GLY A 132 22.91 0.03 -8.90
C GLY A 132 21.89 -0.99 -9.40
N GLY A 133 20.63 -0.80 -9.02
CA GLY A 133 19.55 -1.70 -9.38
C GLY A 133 18.19 -1.23 -8.86
N THR A 134 17.21 -2.11 -8.97
CA THR A 134 15.86 -1.91 -8.46
C THR A 134 15.46 -3.12 -7.64
N PHE A 135 14.95 -2.89 -6.44
CA PHE A 135 14.26 -3.91 -5.66
C PHE A 135 12.75 -3.70 -5.74
N THR A 136 12.00 -4.80 -5.78
CA THR A 136 10.54 -4.77 -5.84
C THR A 136 9.96 -5.46 -4.62
N TYR A 137 9.07 -4.77 -3.91
CA TYR A 137 8.43 -5.27 -2.69
C TYR A 137 6.91 -5.19 -2.84
N PRO A 138 6.15 -6.25 -2.52
CA PRO A 138 4.71 -6.12 -2.38
C PRO A 138 4.40 -5.33 -1.11
N PHE A 139 3.29 -4.59 -1.14
CA PHE A 139 2.79 -3.88 0.03
C PHE A 139 1.27 -3.83 0.09
N LYS A 140 0.73 -3.53 1.27
CA LYS A 140 -0.68 -3.18 1.48
C LYS A 140 -0.82 -1.93 2.33
N LEU A 141 -1.86 -1.13 2.04
CA LEU A 141 -2.31 -0.06 2.93
C LEU A 141 -3.43 -0.58 3.82
N VAL A 142 -3.17 -0.63 5.12
CA VAL A 142 -4.14 -1.07 6.13
C VAL A 142 -4.70 0.15 6.82
N ARG A 143 -6.02 0.31 6.80
CA ARG A 143 -6.68 1.45 7.44
C ARG A 143 -6.47 1.41 8.97
N LEU A 144 -6.12 2.56 9.55
CA LEU A 144 -6.06 2.79 11.00
C LEU A 144 -7.39 3.28 11.57
#